data_AF-A0A822Z3W9-F1
#
_entry.id   AF-A0A822Z3W9-F1
#
_cell.length_a   1.000
_cell.length_b   1.000
_cell.length_c   1.000
_cell.angle_alpha   90.00
_cell.angle_beta   90.00
_cell.angle_gamma   90.00
#
_symmetry.space_group_name_H-M   'P 1'
#
loop_
_entity.id
_entity.type
_entity.pdbx_description
1 polymer ?
#
loop_
_entity_poly.entity_id
_entity_poly.type
_entity_poly.pdbx_seq_one_letter_code
_entity_poly.pdbx_strand_id
1 'polypeptide(L)'
;MDPMIEEARMVGAETEVINPMLEAEAMHPELLKAAAEGKYNVLQQFSSSFNWEKQVTPLKNTALHIAMRHRHIDFVRELYNRCPSLASRRNSKGDTPLHVAIRSGYLGDRLADAGRRTSPRDLENGRRERRMSFIEYLLRSSVDPRVWSSNEQGESLLYLLSTHKGSESERIVRHALSSTTHSLDFRGPNGLTALHAAVIAGHSGIIAELVKQKPELVNKQDNTKKTPLHFAALLGDLKSVELFLQKEASIAYQLDNEGHSPLHKAAIKGKKKIIKKLLQRCPDCIDLVDNRGQNVLHVAVVEKQLRVVQHLSKHHPWGLINQVDKDGNTPLHLAAINCHVRITWALSMAPAVDLTLINNKNLTALNIAELDMEKGKTIFQKLMISYIIKLFSKLRNQQQVITTDYAKIRESTISRESSKQQVKTLVVVATLITSNAFAAALTLPGGYENDGPEKGTETLIRRNTFKLFVIFDAFAICSSISAAFLLVWVIITDMRKSVGTVLTAGILIWYSLVFLGLAFATHFYAILSTIHWMAIFISFIIAFIPITLPLYAPSVDRFMSFILASASSKFGRMGRRT
;
A
#
# COMPACT_ATOMS: atom_id res chain seq x y z
N MET A 1 28.14 -5.52 12.32
CA MET A 1 29.43 -5.93 12.88
C MET A 1 29.78 -7.26 12.27
N ASP A 2 30.98 -7.38 11.70
CA ASP A 2 31.45 -8.58 11.02
C ASP A 2 31.61 -9.71 12.05
N PRO A 3 30.96 -10.88 11.88
CA PRO A 3 31.07 -12.00 12.82
C PRO A 3 32.52 -12.44 13.08
N MET A 4 33.44 -12.14 12.16
CA MET A 4 34.87 -12.37 12.35
C MET A 4 35.54 -11.41 13.32
N ILE A 5 35.05 -10.17 13.46
CA ILE A 5 35.57 -9.23 14.46
C ILE A 5 35.13 -9.69 15.85
N GLU A 6 33.92 -10.24 15.99
CA GLU A 6 33.47 -10.86 17.24
C GLU A 6 34.21 -12.19 17.52
N GLU A 7 34.39 -13.07 16.52
CA GLU A 7 35.15 -14.34 16.65
C GLU A 7 36.64 -14.08 16.97
N ALA A 8 37.29 -13.11 16.31
CA ALA A 8 38.68 -12.75 16.59
C ALA A 8 38.83 -12.00 17.92
N ARG A 9 37.83 -11.23 18.35
CA ARG A 9 37.82 -10.54 19.64
C ARG A 9 37.59 -11.50 20.81
N MET A 10 36.81 -12.57 20.62
CA MET A 10 36.66 -13.66 21.59
C MET A 10 37.96 -14.46 21.74
N VAL A 11 38.64 -14.77 20.62
CA VAL A 11 39.95 -15.47 20.65
C VAL A 11 41.08 -14.57 21.18
N GLY A 12 41.02 -13.26 20.94
CA GLY A 12 42.03 -12.30 21.41
C GLY A 12 41.83 -11.78 22.84
N ALA A 13 40.65 -11.98 23.46
CA ALA A 13 40.35 -11.53 24.82
C ALA A 13 40.66 -12.60 25.89
N GLU A 14 40.76 -13.89 25.52
CA GLU A 14 41.05 -14.98 26.46
C GLU A 14 42.55 -15.26 26.65
N THR A 15 43.45 -14.55 25.94
CA THR A 15 44.90 -14.78 26.06
C THR A 15 45.58 -14.10 27.25
N GLU A 16 44.87 -13.33 28.08
CA GLU A 16 45.53 -12.62 29.20
C GLU A 16 45.21 -13.13 30.62
N VAL A 17 44.15 -13.92 30.88
CA VAL A 17 43.85 -14.31 32.28
C VAL A 17 43.13 -15.68 32.39
N ILE A 18 43.90 -16.71 32.83
CA ILE A 18 43.51 -17.92 33.62
C ILE A 18 42.75 -19.07 32.90
N ASN A 19 43.41 -20.23 32.73
CA ASN A 19 43.22 -21.52 33.46
C ASN A 19 43.61 -22.74 32.57
N PRO A 20 44.51 -23.66 32.99
CA PRO A 20 44.88 -24.84 32.21
C PRO A 20 43.85 -25.99 32.26
N MET A 21 42.54 -25.69 32.31
CA MET A 21 41.45 -26.69 32.41
C MET A 21 40.35 -26.56 31.35
N LEU A 22 40.58 -25.81 30.27
CA LEU A 22 39.65 -25.65 29.14
C LEU A 22 40.35 -25.96 27.79
N GLU A 23 41.00 -27.12 27.68
CA GLU A 23 41.43 -27.67 26.38
C GLU A 23 40.22 -28.18 25.58
N ALA A 24 39.41 -27.26 25.06
CA ALA A 24 38.39 -27.58 24.07
C ALA A 24 39.02 -27.45 22.67
N GLU A 25 39.37 -28.59 22.06
CA GLU A 25 39.65 -28.82 20.63
C GLU A 25 39.72 -27.57 19.71
N ALA A 26 40.75 -26.73 19.89
CA ALA A 26 40.90 -25.48 19.16
C ALA A 26 41.74 -25.67 17.88
N MET A 27 41.27 -25.12 16.76
CA MET A 27 42.00 -25.10 15.49
C MET A 27 43.37 -24.42 15.65
N HIS A 28 44.41 -25.04 15.08
CA HIS A 28 45.77 -24.48 15.08
C HIS A 28 45.78 -23.03 14.56
N PRO A 29 46.34 -22.05 15.29
CA PRO A 29 46.26 -20.62 14.94
C PRO A 29 46.79 -20.29 13.55
N GLU A 30 47.88 -20.95 13.14
CA GLU A 30 48.44 -20.77 11.79
C GLU A 30 47.55 -21.34 10.70
N LEU A 31 46.85 -22.45 10.96
CA LEU A 31 45.91 -23.03 10.01
C LEU A 31 44.68 -22.13 9.85
N LEU A 32 44.18 -21.58 10.97
CA LEU A 32 43.09 -20.61 10.98
C LEU A 32 43.45 -19.36 10.16
N LYS A 33 44.63 -18.79 10.43
CA LYS A 33 45.14 -17.62 9.68
C LYS A 33 45.37 -17.94 8.21
N ALA A 34 45.97 -19.09 7.90
CA ALA A 34 46.21 -19.51 6.53
C ALA A 34 44.90 -19.72 5.75
N ALA A 35 43.87 -20.28 6.40
CA ALA A 35 42.54 -20.45 5.80
C ALA A 35 41.82 -19.12 5.57
N ALA A 36 42.00 -18.13 6.45
CA ALA A 36 41.43 -16.79 6.30
C ALA A 36 42.16 -15.94 5.24
N GLU A 37 43.48 -16.11 5.09
CA GLU A 37 44.32 -15.37 4.14
C GLU A 37 44.51 -16.07 2.78
N GLY A 38 44.13 -17.35 2.67
CA GLY A 38 44.26 -18.15 1.43
C GLY A 38 45.66 -18.70 1.18
N LYS A 39 46.53 -18.76 2.20
CA LYS A 39 47.93 -19.21 2.07
C LYS A 39 48.04 -20.74 2.05
N TYR A 40 47.87 -21.33 0.86
CA TYR A 40 47.87 -22.80 0.71
C TYR A 40 49.23 -23.47 0.97
N ASN A 41 50.35 -22.75 0.82
CA ASN A 41 51.69 -23.27 1.08
C ASN A 41 51.87 -23.78 2.53
N VAL A 42 51.18 -23.15 3.49
CA VAL A 42 51.21 -23.54 4.90
C VAL A 42 50.66 -24.97 5.09
N LEU A 43 49.79 -25.45 4.19
CA LEU A 43 49.27 -26.82 4.24
C LEU A 43 50.36 -27.89 4.06
N GLN A 44 51.50 -27.55 3.43
CA GLN A 44 52.62 -28.47 3.22
C GLN A 44 53.41 -28.73 4.52
N GLN A 45 53.30 -27.85 5.52
CA GLN A 45 54.01 -27.97 6.79
C GLN A 45 53.38 -29.03 7.71
N PHE A 46 52.12 -29.41 7.46
CA PHE A 46 51.42 -30.42 8.24
C PHE A 46 51.69 -31.82 7.69
N SER A 47 52.04 -32.75 8.59
CA SER A 47 52.31 -34.16 8.26
C SER A 47 51.08 -34.89 7.74
N SER A 48 51.28 -36.04 7.11
CA SER A 48 50.19 -36.95 6.68
C SER A 48 49.34 -37.48 7.85
N SER A 49 49.89 -37.49 9.08
CA SER A 49 49.20 -37.88 10.31
C SER A 49 48.37 -36.75 10.95
N PHE A 50 48.39 -35.54 10.38
CA PHE A 50 47.66 -34.41 10.92
C PHE A 50 46.14 -34.64 10.84
N ASN A 51 45.46 -34.57 11.99
CA ASN A 51 44.03 -34.85 12.07
C ASN A 51 43.20 -33.61 11.71
N TRP A 52 43.00 -33.40 10.41
CA TRP A 52 42.23 -32.28 9.86
C TRP A 52 40.80 -32.18 10.41
N GLU A 53 40.17 -33.29 10.76
CA GLU A 53 38.76 -33.31 11.20
C GLU A 53 38.54 -32.80 12.62
N LYS A 54 39.56 -32.88 13.48
CA LYS A 54 39.54 -32.34 14.85
C LYS A 54 39.86 -30.84 14.91
N GLN A 55 40.38 -30.26 13.82
CA GLN A 55 40.75 -28.86 13.75
C GLN A 55 39.52 -28.00 13.45
N VAL A 56 38.86 -27.52 14.50
CA VAL A 56 37.63 -26.73 14.40
C VAL A 56 37.68 -25.47 15.25
N THR A 57 36.94 -24.44 14.84
CA THR A 57 36.71 -23.25 15.68
C THR A 57 35.66 -23.54 16.76
N PRO A 58 35.42 -22.64 17.74
CA PRO A 58 34.34 -22.81 18.72
C PRO A 58 32.95 -23.00 18.09
N LEU A 59 32.71 -22.43 16.89
CA LEU A 59 31.49 -22.66 16.10
C LEU A 59 31.53 -23.93 15.25
N LYS A 60 32.47 -24.84 15.50
CA LYS A 60 32.73 -26.06 14.73
C LYS A 60 33.03 -25.83 13.25
N ASN A 61 33.49 -24.64 12.85
CA ASN A 61 33.91 -24.40 11.46
C ASN A 61 35.26 -25.07 11.23
N THR A 62 35.37 -25.90 10.19
CA THR A 62 36.67 -26.44 9.73
C THR A 62 37.42 -25.38 8.90
N ALA A 63 38.72 -25.58 8.66
CA ALA A 63 39.50 -24.70 7.79
C ALA A 63 38.87 -24.56 6.39
N LEU A 64 38.18 -25.61 5.92
CA LEU A 64 37.46 -25.62 4.65
C LEU A 64 36.25 -24.67 4.64
N HIS A 65 35.50 -24.56 5.75
CA HIS A 65 34.39 -23.60 5.87
C HIS A 65 34.89 -22.15 5.76
N ILE A 66 36.04 -21.86 6.39
CA ILE A 66 36.63 -20.53 6.43
C ILE A 66 37.16 -20.15 5.05
N ALA A 67 37.95 -21.02 4.43
CA ALA A 67 38.48 -20.79 3.10
C ALA A 67 37.36 -20.61 2.04
N MET A 68 36.26 -21.37 2.16
CA MET A 68 35.08 -21.21 1.31
C MET A 68 34.34 -19.89 1.53
N ARG A 69 34.25 -19.42 2.78
CA ARG A 69 33.67 -18.10 3.10
C ARG A 69 34.43 -16.98 2.42
N HIS A 70 35.76 -17.05 2.43
CA HIS A 70 36.66 -16.04 1.87
C HIS A 70 37.06 -16.26 0.40
N ARG A 71 36.52 -17.29 -0.25
CA ARG A 71 36.70 -17.57 -1.70
C ARG A 71 38.12 -17.98 -2.11
N HIS A 72 38.87 -18.59 -1.21
CA HIS A 72 40.26 -18.98 -1.45
C HIS A 72 40.37 -20.31 -2.21
N ILE A 73 40.24 -20.24 -3.54
CA ILE A 73 40.10 -21.42 -4.42
C ILE A 73 41.26 -22.41 -4.29
N ASP A 74 42.49 -21.91 -4.34
CA ASP A 74 43.69 -22.77 -4.34
C ASP A 74 43.91 -23.44 -2.98
N PHE A 75 43.65 -22.70 -1.89
CA PHE A 75 43.64 -23.26 -0.54
C PHE A 75 42.61 -24.36 -0.41
N VAL A 76 41.39 -24.14 -0.92
CA VAL A 76 40.36 -25.16 -0.85
C VAL A 76 40.74 -26.39 -1.69
N ARG A 77 41.25 -26.20 -2.92
CA ARG A 77 41.63 -27.33 -3.79
C ARG A 77 42.67 -28.21 -3.12
N GLU A 78 43.72 -27.61 -2.58
CA GLU A 78 44.79 -28.33 -1.89
C GLU A 78 44.28 -29.04 -0.63
N LEU A 79 43.45 -28.37 0.18
CA LEU A 79 42.90 -28.96 1.40
C LEU A 79 41.92 -30.11 1.10
N TYR A 80 41.07 -29.96 0.07
CA TYR A 80 40.12 -31.00 -0.35
C TYR A 80 40.85 -32.25 -0.87
N ASN A 81 41.91 -32.08 -1.66
CA ASN A 81 42.72 -33.21 -2.15
C ASN A 81 43.38 -34.00 -1.01
N ARG A 82 43.72 -33.33 0.10
CA ARG A 82 44.28 -33.98 1.30
C ARG A 82 43.21 -34.67 2.14
N CYS A 83 42.05 -34.05 2.30
CA CYS A 83 40.99 -34.56 3.16
C CYS A 83 39.58 -34.27 2.58
N PRO A 84 39.08 -35.13 1.68
CA PRO A 84 37.76 -34.94 1.05
C PRO A 84 36.58 -35.00 2.04
N SER A 85 36.73 -35.72 3.16
CA SER A 85 35.68 -35.87 4.19
C SER A 85 35.27 -34.53 4.82
N LEU A 86 36.14 -33.52 4.80
CA LEU A 86 35.82 -32.18 5.29
C LEU A 86 34.67 -31.52 4.52
N ALA A 87 34.38 -31.93 3.28
CA ALA A 87 33.29 -31.38 2.50
C ALA A 87 31.90 -31.74 3.04
N SER A 88 31.76 -32.85 3.78
CA SER A 88 30.50 -33.25 4.42
C SER A 88 30.43 -32.94 5.92
N ARG A 89 31.53 -32.45 6.51
CA ARG A 89 31.55 -31.97 7.90
C ARG A 89 30.59 -30.79 8.07
N ARG A 90 29.90 -30.78 9.21
CA ARG A 90 28.93 -29.75 9.59
C ARG A 90 29.46 -28.88 10.72
N ASN A 91 29.21 -27.58 10.64
CA ASN A 91 29.48 -26.65 11.74
C ASN A 91 28.35 -26.65 12.79
N SER A 92 28.40 -25.73 13.77
CA SER A 92 27.39 -25.63 14.83
C SER A 92 25.98 -25.28 14.35
N LYS A 93 25.84 -24.70 13.15
CA LYS A 93 24.56 -24.44 12.49
C LYS A 93 24.10 -25.62 11.61
N GLY A 94 24.90 -26.68 11.50
CA GLY A 94 24.64 -27.78 10.58
C GLY A 94 25.04 -27.50 9.13
N ASP A 95 25.69 -26.37 8.86
CA ASP A 95 26.12 -26.01 7.51
C ASP A 95 27.33 -26.85 7.10
N THR A 96 27.33 -27.34 5.86
CA THR A 96 28.56 -27.84 5.22
C THR A 96 29.36 -26.68 4.62
N PRO A 97 30.64 -26.87 4.24
CA PRO A 97 31.41 -25.83 3.57
C PRO A 97 30.73 -25.28 2.31
N LEU A 98 29.97 -26.10 1.58
CA LEU A 98 29.19 -25.64 0.41
C LEU A 98 28.01 -24.75 0.80
N HIS A 99 27.34 -24.99 1.92
CA HIS A 99 26.30 -24.08 2.43
C HIS A 99 26.92 -22.69 2.70
N VAL A 100 28.10 -22.66 3.33
CA VAL A 100 28.83 -21.41 3.60
C VAL A 100 29.27 -20.72 2.32
N ALA A 101 29.77 -21.47 1.34
CA ALA A 101 30.15 -20.95 0.02
C ALA A 101 28.98 -20.27 -0.71
N ILE A 102 27.81 -20.92 -0.75
CA ILE A 102 26.64 -20.35 -1.41
C ILE A 102 26.21 -19.07 -0.69
N ARG A 103 26.14 -19.08 0.65
CA ARG A 103 25.76 -17.90 1.43
C ARG A 103 26.73 -16.74 1.29
N SER A 104 28.04 -17.00 1.13
CA SER A 104 29.03 -15.95 0.86
C SER A 104 28.98 -15.44 -0.59
N GLY A 105 28.09 -15.98 -1.43
CA GLY A 105 27.95 -15.65 -2.84
C GLY A 105 29.05 -16.25 -3.72
N TYR A 106 29.80 -17.22 -3.21
CA TYR A 106 30.85 -17.92 -3.92
C TYR A 106 30.24 -19.02 -4.80
N LEU A 107 29.61 -18.63 -5.91
CA LEU A 107 29.01 -19.58 -6.88
C LEU A 107 29.91 -19.85 -8.09
N GLY A 108 30.92 -19.02 -8.31
CA GLY A 108 31.86 -19.13 -9.42
C GLY A 108 32.41 -17.76 -9.76
N ASP A 109 33.58 -17.43 -9.21
CA ASP A 109 34.35 -16.34 -9.80
C ASP A 109 34.70 -16.74 -11.23
N ARG A 110 34.46 -15.83 -12.17
CA ARG A 110 34.98 -15.96 -13.52
C ARG A 110 36.50 -16.07 -13.34
N LEU A 111 37.08 -17.20 -13.76
CA LEU A 111 38.48 -17.24 -14.17
C LEU A 111 38.65 -16.18 -15.27
N ALA A 112 38.85 -14.92 -14.89
CA ALA A 112 39.72 -14.06 -15.63
C ALA A 112 41.10 -14.64 -15.36
N ASP A 113 41.64 -15.37 -16.33
CA ASP A 113 43.06 -15.64 -16.42
C ASP A 113 43.79 -14.29 -16.40
N ALA A 114 44.04 -13.77 -15.20
CA ALA A 114 45.05 -12.77 -14.99
C ALA A 114 46.39 -13.52 -15.03
N GLY A 115 46.95 -13.68 -16.23
CA GLY A 115 48.41 -13.79 -16.36
C GLY A 115 49.02 -15.10 -16.87
N ARG A 116 48.31 -15.97 -17.61
CA ARG A 116 49.01 -16.88 -18.53
C ARG A 116 48.66 -16.52 -19.97
N ARG A 117 49.67 -16.02 -20.69
CA ARG A 117 49.65 -15.83 -22.15
C ARG A 117 49.42 -17.20 -22.81
N THR A 118 48.18 -17.58 -23.07
CA THR A 118 47.87 -18.71 -23.94
C THR A 118 48.05 -18.26 -25.39
N SER A 119 48.83 -19.02 -26.15
CA SER A 119 49.20 -18.68 -27.52
C SER A 119 48.00 -18.79 -28.47
N PRO A 120 47.99 -18.08 -29.62
CA PRO A 120 46.87 -18.14 -30.57
C PRO A 120 46.61 -19.54 -31.16
N ARG A 121 47.54 -20.49 -31.03
CA ARG A 121 47.35 -21.88 -31.50
C ARG A 121 46.53 -22.74 -30.54
N ASP A 122 46.36 -22.33 -29.29
CA ASP A 122 45.55 -23.05 -28.29
C ASP A 122 44.04 -22.73 -28.42
N LEU A 123 43.69 -21.70 -29.20
CA LEU A 123 42.29 -21.29 -29.42
C LEU A 123 41.51 -22.27 -30.32
N GLU A 124 42.19 -23.01 -31.19
CA GLU A 124 41.52 -23.77 -32.26
C GLU A 124 41.25 -25.23 -31.88
N ASN A 125 42.06 -25.80 -30.97
CA ASN A 125 41.83 -27.11 -30.34
C ASN A 125 41.15 -27.02 -28.96
N GLY A 126 41.00 -25.81 -28.39
CA GLY A 126 40.30 -25.54 -27.12
C GLY A 126 38.78 -25.41 -27.21
N ARG A 127 38.13 -26.05 -28.20
CA ARG A 127 36.66 -26.10 -28.26
C ARG A 127 36.13 -26.98 -27.11
N ARG A 128 35.53 -26.32 -26.11
CA ARG A 128 34.66 -26.89 -25.04
C ARG A 128 35.32 -27.45 -23.78
N GLU A 129 36.40 -26.87 -23.25
CA GLU A 129 36.52 -26.88 -21.79
C GLU A 129 35.46 -25.95 -21.20
N ARG A 130 34.29 -26.55 -20.94
CA ARG A 130 33.19 -25.97 -20.18
C ARG A 130 33.78 -25.40 -18.89
N ARG A 131 33.86 -24.07 -18.81
CA ARG A 131 34.19 -23.30 -17.60
C ARG A 131 33.31 -23.80 -16.44
N MET A 132 33.86 -24.70 -15.66
CA MET A 132 33.24 -25.40 -14.55
C MET A 132 33.49 -24.57 -13.30
N SER A 133 32.45 -24.20 -12.55
CA SER A 133 32.67 -23.56 -11.25
C SER A 133 33.41 -24.53 -10.32
N PHE A 134 34.18 -24.00 -9.37
CA PHE A 134 34.85 -24.86 -8.41
C PHE A 134 33.86 -25.68 -7.56
N ILE A 135 32.64 -25.16 -7.33
CA ILE A 135 31.54 -25.93 -6.76
C ILE A 135 31.16 -27.09 -7.67
N GLU A 136 31.03 -26.89 -8.99
CA GLU A 136 30.77 -27.96 -9.94
C GLU A 136 31.91 -29.00 -9.97
N TYR A 137 33.18 -28.57 -9.87
CA TYR A 137 34.33 -29.47 -9.73
C TYR A 137 34.24 -30.32 -8.46
N LEU A 138 33.96 -29.69 -7.31
CA LEU A 138 33.75 -30.40 -6.06
C LEU A 138 32.63 -31.41 -6.23
N LEU A 139 31.44 -30.99 -6.65
CA LEU A 139 30.25 -31.86 -6.82
C LEU A 139 30.45 -33.04 -7.79
N ARG A 140 31.32 -32.93 -8.80
CA ARG A 140 31.68 -34.04 -9.70
C ARG A 140 32.68 -35.01 -9.09
N SER A 141 33.50 -34.56 -8.16
CA SER A 141 34.54 -35.33 -7.50
C SER A 141 33.93 -36.16 -6.37
N SER A 142 33.07 -37.13 -6.71
CA SER A 142 32.47 -38.13 -5.81
C SER A 142 32.15 -37.61 -4.40
N VAL A 143 31.43 -36.48 -4.31
CA VAL A 143 31.10 -35.87 -3.02
C VAL A 143 30.12 -36.78 -2.29
N ASP A 144 30.37 -36.95 -1.00
CA ASP A 144 29.45 -37.62 -0.08
C ASP A 144 28.01 -37.07 -0.27
N PRO A 145 27.02 -37.95 -0.55
CA PRO A 145 25.63 -37.55 -0.72
C PRO A 145 25.06 -36.71 0.44
N ARG A 146 25.64 -36.83 1.65
CA ARG A 146 25.27 -36.04 2.82
C ARG A 146 25.40 -34.54 2.61
N VAL A 147 26.20 -34.07 1.65
CA VAL A 147 26.34 -32.64 1.37
C VAL A 147 25.04 -31.98 0.90
N TRP A 148 24.12 -32.76 0.33
CA TRP A 148 22.80 -32.30 -0.14
C TRP A 148 21.72 -32.27 0.95
N SER A 149 22.02 -32.75 2.15
CA SER A 149 21.06 -32.79 3.25
C SER A 149 20.90 -31.42 3.93
N SER A 150 19.73 -31.17 4.50
CA SER A 150 19.42 -29.89 5.16
C SER A 150 20.25 -29.66 6.43
N ASN A 151 20.60 -28.41 6.69
CA ASN A 151 21.23 -27.99 7.94
C ASN A 151 20.26 -28.01 9.14
N GLU A 152 20.71 -27.60 10.33
CA GLU A 152 19.86 -27.58 11.55
C GLU A 152 18.71 -26.57 11.45
N GLN A 153 18.78 -25.60 10.53
CA GLN A 153 17.69 -24.66 10.26
C GLN A 153 16.69 -25.18 9.20
N GLY A 154 16.89 -26.41 8.69
CA GLY A 154 16.05 -27.02 7.66
C GLY A 154 16.32 -26.49 6.25
N GLU A 155 17.46 -25.84 6.01
CA GLU A 155 17.86 -25.33 4.71
C GLU A 155 18.69 -26.38 3.96
N SER A 156 18.13 -26.93 2.88
CA SER A 156 18.88 -27.77 1.93
C SER A 156 19.78 -26.92 1.03
N LEU A 157 20.82 -27.56 0.50
CA LEU A 157 21.72 -26.93 -0.48
C LEU A 157 20.97 -26.48 -1.73
N LEU A 158 19.99 -27.27 -2.20
CA LEU A 158 19.15 -26.91 -3.35
C LEU A 158 18.23 -25.73 -3.06
N TYR A 159 17.71 -25.62 -1.84
CA TYR A 159 16.96 -24.45 -1.41
C TYR A 159 17.84 -23.19 -1.48
N LEU A 160 19.04 -23.22 -0.91
CA LEU A 160 19.98 -22.09 -0.97
C LEU A 160 20.37 -21.72 -2.40
N LEU A 161 20.68 -22.70 -3.25
CA LEU A 161 20.97 -22.42 -4.66
C LEU A 161 19.80 -21.74 -5.38
N SER A 162 18.57 -22.11 -5.02
CA SER A 162 17.35 -21.55 -5.60
C SER A 162 17.03 -20.13 -5.13
N THR A 163 17.60 -19.66 -4.00
CA THR A 163 17.44 -18.26 -3.56
C THR A 163 18.39 -17.32 -4.28
N HIS A 164 19.58 -17.79 -4.67
CA HIS A 164 20.62 -16.97 -5.31
C HIS A 164 20.34 -16.71 -6.77
N LYS A 165 20.49 -15.45 -7.21
CA LYS A 165 20.32 -15.06 -8.60
C LYS A 165 21.59 -15.23 -9.42
N GLY A 166 21.53 -16.05 -10.47
CA GLY A 166 22.63 -16.23 -11.42
C GLY A 166 22.44 -17.42 -12.34
N SER A 167 23.13 -17.42 -13.49
CA SER A 167 23.19 -18.58 -14.39
C SER A 167 23.95 -19.75 -13.77
N GLU A 168 24.85 -19.49 -12.83
CA GLU A 168 25.67 -20.52 -12.22
C GLU A 168 24.89 -21.36 -11.19
N SER A 169 24.00 -20.75 -10.41
CA SER A 169 23.09 -21.51 -9.54
C SER A 169 22.17 -22.42 -10.37
N GLU A 170 21.66 -21.93 -11.49
CA GLU A 170 20.87 -22.74 -12.44
C GLU A 170 21.67 -23.93 -13.00
N ARG A 171 22.93 -23.71 -13.39
CA ARG A 171 23.82 -24.78 -13.87
C ARG A 171 24.10 -25.81 -12.80
N ILE A 172 24.44 -25.38 -11.58
CA ILE A 172 24.72 -26.28 -10.45
C ILE A 172 23.47 -27.11 -10.12
N VAL A 173 22.29 -26.49 -10.06
CA VAL A 173 21.02 -27.21 -9.81
C VAL A 173 20.71 -28.20 -10.91
N ARG A 174 20.84 -27.82 -12.20
CA ARG A 174 20.67 -28.76 -13.31
C ARG A 174 21.63 -29.93 -13.24
N HIS A 175 22.89 -29.66 -12.92
CA HIS A 175 23.88 -30.71 -12.79
C HIS A 175 23.49 -31.65 -11.64
N ALA A 176 23.22 -31.12 -10.45
CA ALA A 176 22.81 -31.90 -9.29
C ALA A 176 21.58 -32.79 -9.57
N LEU A 177 20.56 -32.25 -10.24
CA LEU A 177 19.34 -33.00 -10.58
C LEU A 177 19.57 -34.09 -11.65
N SER A 178 20.60 -33.96 -12.50
CA SER A 178 20.89 -34.91 -13.58
C SER A 178 21.98 -35.93 -13.23
N SER A 179 22.89 -35.60 -12.31
CA SER A 179 24.05 -36.43 -11.96
C SER A 179 23.86 -37.28 -10.71
N THR A 180 22.89 -36.97 -9.85
CA THR A 180 22.74 -37.67 -8.57
C THR A 180 21.75 -38.83 -8.66
N THR A 181 22.17 -40.01 -8.21
CA THR A 181 21.35 -41.23 -8.08
C THR A 181 20.67 -41.33 -6.70
N HIS A 182 20.99 -40.41 -5.79
CA HIS A 182 20.56 -40.42 -4.39
C HIS A 182 19.41 -39.43 -4.12
N SER A 183 18.67 -39.63 -3.03
CA SER A 183 17.56 -38.78 -2.63
C SER A 183 18.03 -37.38 -2.22
N LEU A 184 17.76 -36.39 -3.08
CA LEU A 184 18.01 -34.98 -2.79
C LEU A 184 16.99 -34.42 -1.81
N ASP A 185 17.44 -33.53 -0.93
CA ASP A 185 16.58 -32.73 -0.06
C ASP A 185 16.25 -31.39 -0.73
N PHE A 186 14.99 -31.00 -0.63
CA PHE A 186 14.45 -29.76 -1.20
C PHE A 186 13.90 -28.84 -0.11
N ARG A 187 14.01 -29.21 1.16
CA ARG A 187 13.45 -28.45 2.28
C ARG A 187 14.18 -27.13 2.46
N GLY A 188 13.43 -26.17 2.94
CA GLY A 188 13.84 -24.85 3.36
C GLY A 188 13.21 -24.50 4.70
N PRO A 189 13.57 -23.34 5.26
CA PRO A 189 13.03 -22.89 6.53
C PRO A 189 11.53 -22.61 6.39
N ASN A 190 10.80 -22.73 7.49
CA ASN A 190 9.34 -22.50 7.55
C ASN A 190 8.52 -23.37 6.57
N GLY A 191 9.00 -24.58 6.26
CA GLY A 191 8.32 -25.50 5.34
C GLY A 191 8.41 -25.10 3.86
N LEU A 192 9.15 -24.04 3.53
CA LEU A 192 9.43 -23.69 2.15
C LEU A 192 10.22 -24.82 1.47
N THR A 193 10.13 -24.89 0.15
CA THR A 193 10.92 -25.82 -0.66
C THR A 193 11.81 -25.06 -1.62
N ALA A 194 12.78 -25.74 -2.23
CA ALA A 194 13.61 -25.17 -3.30
C ALA A 194 12.76 -24.57 -4.44
N LEU A 195 11.61 -25.18 -4.75
CA LEU A 195 10.69 -24.64 -5.75
C LEU A 195 10.04 -23.32 -5.30
N HIS A 196 9.66 -23.20 -4.02
CA HIS A 196 9.19 -21.92 -3.47
C HIS A 196 10.26 -20.84 -3.61
N ALA A 197 11.50 -21.14 -3.20
CA ALA A 197 12.63 -20.21 -3.31
C ALA A 197 12.87 -19.79 -4.78
N ALA A 198 12.86 -20.74 -5.72
CA ALA A 198 13.05 -20.47 -7.13
C ALA A 198 11.97 -19.54 -7.71
N VAL A 199 10.71 -19.72 -7.32
CA VAL A 199 9.59 -18.84 -7.70
C VAL A 199 9.75 -17.45 -7.10
N ILE A 200 10.11 -17.35 -5.81
CA ILE A 200 10.34 -16.08 -5.12
C ILE A 200 11.49 -15.31 -5.76
N ALA A 201 12.56 -16.02 -6.14
CA ALA A 201 13.72 -15.43 -6.82
C ALA A 201 13.44 -15.09 -8.30
N GLY A 202 12.45 -15.73 -8.93
CA GLY A 202 12.08 -15.53 -10.33
C GLY A 202 12.93 -16.35 -11.33
N HIS A 203 13.46 -17.50 -10.90
CA HIS A 203 14.38 -18.32 -11.69
C HIS A 203 13.68 -19.30 -12.60
N SER A 204 13.17 -18.82 -13.74
CA SER A 204 12.41 -19.67 -14.68
C SER A 204 13.16 -20.95 -15.10
N GLY A 205 14.49 -20.90 -15.24
CA GLY A 205 15.31 -22.06 -15.60
C GLY A 205 15.37 -23.13 -14.50
N ILE A 206 15.51 -22.73 -13.23
CA ILE A 206 15.46 -23.63 -12.08
C ILE A 206 14.05 -24.17 -11.86
N ILE A 207 13.03 -23.31 -11.98
CA ILE A 207 11.62 -23.69 -11.85
C ILE A 207 11.28 -24.78 -12.87
N ALA A 208 11.66 -24.60 -14.14
CA ALA A 208 11.39 -25.58 -15.19
C ALA A 208 12.06 -26.93 -14.93
N GLU A 209 13.31 -26.93 -14.46
CA GLU A 209 14.03 -28.18 -14.17
C GLU A 209 13.45 -28.89 -12.94
N LEU A 210 13.20 -28.17 -11.85
CA LEU A 210 12.62 -28.75 -10.63
C LEU A 210 11.24 -29.37 -10.90
N VAL A 211 10.39 -28.69 -11.66
CA VAL A 211 9.06 -29.23 -12.01
C VAL A 211 9.15 -30.43 -12.96
N LYS A 212 10.16 -30.47 -13.84
CA LYS A 212 10.37 -31.60 -14.74
C LYS A 212 10.80 -32.86 -14.00
N GLN A 213 11.76 -32.72 -13.08
CA GLN A 213 12.38 -33.85 -12.39
C GLN A 213 11.60 -34.28 -11.14
N LYS A 214 10.96 -33.33 -10.45
CA LYS A 214 10.28 -33.50 -9.17
C LYS A 214 8.92 -32.79 -9.16
N PRO A 215 7.96 -33.25 -10.01
CA PRO A 215 6.66 -32.60 -10.16
C PRO A 215 5.89 -32.50 -8.85
N GLU A 216 6.08 -33.42 -7.90
CA GLU A 216 5.43 -33.42 -6.59
C GLU A 216 5.68 -32.16 -5.75
N LEU A 217 6.73 -31.39 -6.06
CA LEU A 217 7.04 -30.14 -5.38
C LEU A 217 6.00 -29.04 -5.64
N VAL A 218 5.25 -29.11 -6.74
CA VAL A 218 4.21 -28.10 -7.07
C VAL A 218 3.05 -28.09 -6.06
N ASN A 219 2.84 -29.22 -5.39
CA ASN A 219 1.80 -29.41 -4.37
C ASN A 219 2.28 -29.16 -2.94
N LYS A 220 3.58 -29.03 -2.72
CA LYS A 220 4.10 -28.86 -1.36
C LYS A 220 3.68 -27.50 -0.83
N GLN A 221 3.20 -27.51 0.40
CA GLN A 221 2.76 -26.33 1.12
C GLN A 221 3.81 -25.91 2.14
N ASP A 222 4.02 -24.61 2.28
CA ASP A 222 4.80 -24.05 3.39
C ASP A 222 4.02 -24.12 4.73
N ASN A 223 4.63 -23.67 5.83
CA ASN A 223 3.98 -23.67 7.15
C ASN A 223 2.71 -22.77 7.19
N THR A 224 2.53 -21.88 6.21
CA THR A 224 1.33 -21.05 6.05
C THR A 224 0.31 -21.63 5.07
N LYS A 225 0.50 -22.88 4.66
CA LYS A 225 -0.28 -23.61 3.64
C LYS A 225 -0.20 -23.03 2.23
N LYS A 226 0.80 -22.18 1.93
CA LYS A 226 0.98 -21.63 0.58
C LYS A 226 1.76 -22.60 -0.28
N THR A 227 1.27 -22.81 -1.49
CA THR A 227 1.97 -23.56 -2.56
C THR A 227 2.84 -22.62 -3.41
N PRO A 228 3.74 -23.15 -4.25
CA PRO A 228 4.48 -22.34 -5.22
C PRO A 228 3.57 -21.52 -6.14
N LEU A 229 2.36 -22.01 -6.45
CA LEU A 229 1.38 -21.28 -7.25
C LEU A 229 0.85 -20.02 -6.54
N HIS A 230 0.68 -20.05 -5.21
CA HIS A 230 0.30 -18.84 -4.45
C HIS A 230 1.35 -17.74 -4.61
N PHE A 231 2.64 -18.08 -4.51
CA PHE A 231 3.73 -17.12 -4.71
C PHE A 231 3.82 -16.65 -6.16
N ALA A 232 3.72 -17.55 -7.14
CA ALA A 232 3.75 -17.18 -8.55
C ALA A 232 2.60 -16.22 -8.91
N ALA A 233 1.41 -16.48 -8.38
CA ALA A 233 0.23 -15.63 -8.57
C ALA A 233 0.38 -14.26 -7.91
N LEU A 234 0.91 -14.22 -6.67
CA LEU A 234 1.21 -12.98 -5.94
C LEU A 234 2.24 -12.11 -6.67
N LEU A 235 3.32 -12.73 -7.17
CA LEU A 235 4.42 -12.03 -7.85
C LEU A 235 4.03 -11.63 -9.27
N GLY A 236 3.10 -12.35 -9.90
CA GLY A 236 2.68 -12.12 -11.28
C GLY A 236 3.50 -12.88 -12.32
N ASP A 237 4.14 -13.98 -11.93
CA ASP A 237 4.93 -14.82 -12.82
C ASP A 237 4.01 -15.72 -13.67
N LEU A 238 3.62 -15.21 -14.83
CA LEU A 238 2.72 -15.91 -15.74
C LEU A 238 3.30 -17.24 -16.24
N LYS A 239 4.61 -17.32 -16.47
CA LYS A 239 5.24 -18.54 -17.01
C LYS A 239 5.16 -19.67 -16.00
N SER A 240 5.47 -19.38 -14.74
CA SER A 240 5.37 -20.37 -13.66
C SER A 240 3.92 -20.77 -13.39
N VAL A 241 2.98 -19.82 -13.41
CA VAL A 241 1.54 -20.12 -13.31
C VAL A 241 1.09 -21.07 -14.42
N GLU A 242 1.48 -20.81 -15.66
CA GLU A 242 1.13 -21.69 -16.79
C GLU A 242 1.74 -23.08 -16.67
N LEU A 243 3.02 -23.16 -16.28
CA LEU A 243 3.72 -24.41 -16.09
C LEU A 243 3.09 -25.26 -14.98
N PHE A 244 2.79 -24.65 -13.83
CA PHE A 244 2.21 -25.37 -12.70
C PHE A 244 0.81 -25.87 -13.02
N LEU A 245 -0.05 -25.04 -13.62
CA LEU A 245 -1.42 -25.43 -14.00
C LEU A 245 -1.45 -26.48 -15.13
N GLN A 246 -0.41 -26.57 -15.96
CA GLN A 246 -0.28 -27.64 -16.96
C GLN A 246 0.06 -28.97 -16.31
N LYS A 247 0.82 -28.97 -15.21
CA LYS A 247 1.18 -30.18 -14.48
C LYS A 247 0.04 -30.65 -13.60
N GLU A 248 -0.60 -29.73 -12.90
CA GLU A 248 -1.67 -30.05 -11.99
C GLU A 248 -2.62 -28.86 -11.88
N ALA A 249 -3.90 -29.06 -12.17
CA ALA A 249 -4.90 -27.99 -12.09
C ALA A 249 -5.48 -27.84 -10.67
N SER A 250 -5.44 -28.91 -9.86
CA SER A 250 -6.02 -28.96 -8.50
C SER A 250 -5.40 -27.92 -7.55
N ILE A 251 -4.14 -27.54 -7.76
CA ILE A 251 -3.43 -26.51 -6.98
C ILE A 251 -4.08 -25.13 -7.03
N ALA A 252 -4.92 -24.85 -8.03
CA ALA A 252 -5.66 -23.59 -8.12
C ALA A 252 -6.73 -23.45 -7.02
N TYR A 253 -7.14 -24.58 -6.42
CA TYR A 253 -8.20 -24.66 -5.41
C TYR A 253 -7.66 -24.75 -3.97
N GLN A 254 -6.35 -24.91 -3.80
CA GLN A 254 -5.76 -24.96 -2.46
C GLN A 254 -5.81 -23.58 -1.79
N LEU A 255 -6.12 -23.57 -0.49
CA LEU A 255 -6.24 -22.36 0.31
C LEU A 255 -5.10 -22.28 1.33
N ASP A 256 -4.55 -21.08 1.51
CA ASP A 256 -3.59 -20.82 2.58
C ASP A 256 -4.27 -20.68 3.97
N ASN A 257 -3.49 -20.41 5.01
CA ASN A 257 -4.01 -20.25 6.37
C ASN A 257 -5.02 -19.10 6.54
N GLU A 258 -5.05 -18.13 5.62
CA GLU A 258 -6.01 -17.02 5.61
C GLU A 258 -7.26 -17.36 4.78
N GLY A 259 -7.32 -18.55 4.18
CA GLY A 259 -8.35 -18.97 3.25
C GLY A 259 -8.12 -18.41 1.83
N HIS A 260 -6.98 -17.80 1.55
CA HIS A 260 -6.72 -17.21 0.25
C HIS A 260 -6.25 -18.28 -0.74
N SER A 261 -6.99 -18.43 -1.86
CA SER A 261 -6.53 -19.18 -3.03
C SER A 261 -5.47 -18.41 -3.84
N PRO A 262 -4.78 -19.03 -4.82
CA PRO A 262 -3.90 -18.31 -5.75
C PRO A 262 -4.61 -17.18 -6.50
N LEU A 263 -5.91 -17.34 -6.79
CA LEU A 263 -6.74 -16.30 -7.41
C LEU A 263 -6.86 -15.07 -6.49
N HIS A 264 -7.09 -15.27 -5.19
CA HIS A 264 -7.09 -14.20 -4.19
C HIS A 264 -5.74 -13.50 -4.13
N LYS A 265 -4.61 -14.23 -4.09
CA LYS A 265 -3.27 -13.63 -4.09
C LYS A 265 -3.00 -12.78 -5.34
N ALA A 266 -3.44 -13.24 -6.52
CA ALA A 266 -3.36 -12.45 -7.75
C ALA A 266 -4.22 -11.17 -7.66
N ALA A 267 -5.41 -11.26 -7.08
CA ALA A 267 -6.29 -10.12 -6.86
C ALA A 267 -5.70 -9.10 -5.89
N ILE A 268 -5.13 -9.52 -4.75
CA ILE A 268 -4.46 -8.65 -3.76
C ILE A 268 -3.39 -7.76 -4.43
N LYS A 269 -2.59 -8.34 -5.33
CA LYS A 269 -1.50 -7.62 -6.02
C LYS A 269 -1.90 -7.03 -7.38
N GLY A 270 -3.18 -7.06 -7.73
CA GLY A 270 -3.68 -6.45 -8.97
C GLY A 270 -3.22 -7.16 -10.25
N LYS A 271 -2.84 -8.44 -10.18
CA LYS A 271 -2.22 -9.21 -11.26
C LYS A 271 -3.26 -9.72 -12.27
N LYS A 272 -3.89 -8.79 -13.00
CA LYS A 272 -4.96 -9.06 -13.99
C LYS A 272 -4.62 -10.17 -14.99
N LYS A 273 -3.37 -10.26 -15.48
CA LYS A 273 -2.95 -11.31 -16.43
C LYS A 273 -3.02 -12.72 -15.81
N ILE A 274 -2.62 -12.84 -14.55
CA ILE A 274 -2.70 -14.10 -13.80
C ILE A 274 -4.15 -14.49 -13.57
N ILE A 275 -5.00 -13.54 -13.15
CA ILE A 275 -6.43 -13.77 -12.93
C ILE A 275 -7.08 -14.34 -14.19
N LYS A 276 -6.84 -13.71 -15.35
CA LYS A 276 -7.32 -14.21 -16.64
C LYS A 276 -6.89 -15.65 -16.90
N LYS A 277 -5.62 -15.97 -16.63
CA LYS A 277 -5.09 -17.31 -16.91
C LYS A 277 -5.65 -18.37 -15.96
N LEU A 278 -5.76 -18.05 -14.68
CA LEU A 278 -6.38 -18.92 -13.68
C LEU A 278 -7.83 -19.22 -14.05
N LEU A 279 -8.64 -18.19 -14.33
CA LEU A 279 -10.04 -18.37 -14.72
C LEU A 279 -10.23 -19.07 -16.07
N GLN A 280 -9.28 -18.94 -16.99
CA GLN A 280 -9.29 -19.67 -18.25
C GLN A 280 -9.06 -21.17 -18.06
N ARG A 281 -8.22 -21.57 -17.11
CA ARG A 281 -7.86 -22.98 -16.87
C ARG A 281 -8.71 -23.65 -15.80
N CYS A 282 -9.14 -22.88 -14.81
CA CYS A 282 -9.86 -23.33 -13.62
C CYS A 282 -10.97 -22.31 -13.33
N PRO A 283 -12.07 -22.28 -14.11
CA PRO A 283 -13.12 -21.26 -13.96
C PRO A 283 -13.78 -21.31 -12.57
N ASP A 284 -13.96 -22.51 -12.02
CA ASP A 284 -14.65 -22.74 -10.73
C ASP A 284 -13.90 -22.16 -9.53
N CYS A 285 -12.61 -21.81 -9.68
CA CYS A 285 -11.85 -21.19 -8.57
C CYS A 285 -12.33 -19.77 -8.23
N ILE A 286 -13.22 -19.19 -9.05
CA ILE A 286 -13.86 -17.90 -8.81
C ILE A 286 -14.83 -17.90 -7.62
N ASP A 287 -15.42 -19.06 -7.31
CA ASP A 287 -16.44 -19.22 -6.26
C ASP A 287 -15.82 -19.43 -4.87
N LEU A 288 -14.50 -19.59 -4.80
CA LEU A 288 -13.76 -19.73 -3.54
C LEU A 288 -13.84 -18.43 -2.73
N VAL A 289 -13.94 -18.58 -1.41
CA VAL A 289 -13.98 -17.48 -0.45
C VAL A 289 -12.90 -17.66 0.62
N ASP A 290 -12.41 -16.55 1.16
CA ASP A 290 -11.43 -16.54 2.23
C ASP A 290 -12.05 -16.86 3.61
N ASN A 291 -11.22 -16.84 4.67
CA ASN A 291 -11.69 -17.09 6.03
C ASN A 291 -12.69 -16.03 6.56
N ARG A 292 -12.82 -14.87 5.91
CA ARG A 292 -13.84 -13.85 6.19
C ARG A 292 -15.09 -14.02 5.34
N GLY A 293 -15.16 -15.07 4.50
CA GLY A 293 -16.23 -15.25 3.52
C GLY A 293 -16.11 -14.31 2.32
N GLN A 294 -14.96 -13.67 2.13
CA GLN A 294 -14.74 -12.71 1.06
C GLN A 294 -14.30 -13.44 -0.21
N ASN A 295 -15.04 -13.23 -1.30
CA ASN A 295 -14.63 -13.68 -2.63
C ASN A 295 -13.50 -12.80 -3.21
N VAL A 296 -13.00 -13.17 -4.39
CA VAL A 296 -11.94 -12.46 -5.09
C VAL A 296 -12.23 -10.96 -5.33
N LEU A 297 -13.50 -10.58 -5.51
CA LEU A 297 -13.90 -9.19 -5.75
C LEU A 297 -13.86 -8.35 -4.47
N HIS A 298 -14.31 -8.90 -3.33
CA HIS A 298 -14.17 -8.25 -2.02
C HIS A 298 -12.70 -7.93 -1.74
N VAL A 299 -11.82 -8.91 -1.91
CA VAL A 299 -10.38 -8.75 -1.67
C VAL A 299 -9.78 -7.70 -2.61
N ALA A 300 -10.15 -7.70 -3.89
CA ALA A 300 -9.71 -6.67 -4.85
C ALA A 300 -10.19 -5.26 -4.46
N VAL A 301 -11.38 -5.13 -3.86
CA VAL A 301 -11.91 -3.85 -3.37
C VAL A 301 -11.13 -3.35 -2.17
N VAL A 302 -10.90 -4.21 -1.16
CA VAL A 302 -10.15 -3.88 0.07
C VAL A 302 -8.73 -3.43 -0.29
N GLU A 303 -8.08 -4.14 -1.21
CA GLU A 303 -6.70 -3.87 -1.64
C GLU A 303 -6.58 -2.76 -2.71
N LYS A 304 -7.66 -2.00 -2.97
CA LYS A 304 -7.69 -0.85 -3.90
C LYS A 304 -7.36 -1.20 -5.36
N GLN A 305 -7.62 -2.43 -5.80
CA GLN A 305 -7.23 -2.93 -7.12
C GLN A 305 -8.25 -2.63 -8.21
N LEU A 306 -8.41 -1.35 -8.55
CA LEU A 306 -9.42 -0.84 -9.50
C LEU A 306 -9.44 -1.60 -10.84
N ARG A 307 -8.26 -1.92 -11.42
CA ARG A 307 -8.17 -2.62 -12.71
C ARG A 307 -8.68 -4.06 -12.65
N VAL A 308 -8.56 -4.71 -11.50
CA VAL A 308 -9.08 -6.05 -11.26
C VAL A 308 -10.59 -5.97 -11.06
N VAL A 309 -11.07 -5.04 -10.22
CA VAL A 309 -12.51 -4.78 -10.03
C VAL A 309 -13.20 -4.55 -11.36
N GLN A 310 -12.72 -3.60 -12.17
CA GLN A 310 -13.30 -3.32 -13.50
C GLN A 310 -13.31 -4.54 -14.42
N HIS A 311 -12.30 -5.41 -14.33
CA HIS A 311 -12.23 -6.59 -15.16
C HIS A 311 -13.24 -7.66 -14.71
N LEU A 312 -13.28 -7.96 -13.42
CA LEU A 312 -14.18 -8.96 -12.85
C LEU A 312 -15.64 -8.51 -12.97
N SER A 313 -15.97 -7.26 -12.64
CA SER A 313 -17.33 -6.73 -12.76
C SER A 313 -17.86 -6.70 -14.19
N LYS A 314 -16.98 -6.64 -15.20
CA LYS A 314 -17.37 -6.66 -16.61
C LYS A 314 -17.59 -8.07 -17.17
N HIS A 315 -16.75 -9.03 -16.76
CA HIS A 315 -16.72 -10.37 -17.39
C HIS A 315 -17.30 -11.47 -16.52
N HIS A 316 -17.41 -11.27 -15.20
CA HIS A 316 -17.96 -12.23 -14.25
C HIS A 316 -18.93 -11.54 -13.26
N PRO A 317 -20.02 -10.91 -13.76
CA PRO A 317 -20.92 -10.13 -12.90
C PRO A 317 -21.88 -10.98 -12.06
N TRP A 318 -22.28 -12.16 -12.54
CA TRP A 318 -23.34 -12.96 -11.91
C TRP A 318 -22.83 -13.68 -10.65
N GLY A 319 -23.59 -13.56 -9.56
CA GLY A 319 -23.25 -14.15 -8.25
C GLY A 319 -22.19 -13.36 -7.47
N LEU A 320 -21.04 -13.09 -8.10
CA LEU A 320 -19.85 -12.54 -7.42
C LEU A 320 -20.05 -11.11 -6.86
N ILE A 321 -20.74 -10.24 -7.60
CA ILE A 321 -20.82 -8.80 -7.28
C ILE A 321 -21.72 -8.47 -6.09
N ASN A 322 -22.68 -9.35 -5.78
CA ASN A 322 -23.67 -9.19 -4.72
C ASN A 322 -23.52 -10.22 -3.60
N GLN A 323 -22.58 -11.16 -3.71
CA GLN A 323 -22.27 -12.08 -2.64
C GLN A 323 -21.84 -11.30 -1.40
N VAL A 324 -22.24 -11.79 -0.24
CA VAL A 324 -21.94 -11.18 1.06
C VAL A 324 -20.83 -11.95 1.77
N ASP A 325 -19.97 -11.23 2.48
CA ASP A 325 -19.00 -11.83 3.40
C ASP A 325 -19.64 -12.22 4.75
N LYS A 326 -18.84 -12.71 5.71
CA LYS A 326 -19.34 -13.12 7.04
C LYS A 326 -20.02 -12.00 7.84
N ASP A 327 -19.70 -10.75 7.55
CA ASP A 327 -20.32 -9.57 8.16
C ASP A 327 -21.56 -9.09 7.37
N GLY A 328 -21.96 -9.82 6.33
CA GLY A 328 -23.04 -9.44 5.43
C GLY A 328 -22.64 -8.36 4.43
N ASN A 329 -21.36 -7.96 4.37
CA ASN A 329 -20.94 -6.89 3.47
C ASN A 329 -20.77 -7.44 2.05
N THR A 330 -21.36 -6.76 1.08
CA THR A 330 -21.03 -6.96 -0.33
C THR A 330 -19.73 -6.20 -0.70
N PRO A 331 -19.13 -6.43 -1.88
CA PRO A 331 -17.99 -5.64 -2.34
C PRO A 331 -18.29 -4.12 -2.37
N LEU A 332 -19.54 -3.72 -2.61
CA LEU A 332 -19.94 -2.32 -2.59
C LEU A 332 -19.95 -1.74 -1.17
N HIS A 333 -20.38 -2.52 -0.16
CA HIS A 333 -20.27 -2.12 1.25
C HIS A 333 -18.80 -1.87 1.62
N LEU A 334 -17.90 -2.79 1.28
CA LEU A 334 -16.46 -2.63 1.55
C LEU A 334 -15.85 -1.42 0.82
N ALA A 335 -16.32 -1.10 -0.39
CA ALA A 335 -15.89 0.11 -1.11
C ALA A 335 -16.32 1.40 -0.39
N ALA A 336 -17.52 1.42 0.18
CA ALA A 336 -18.01 2.52 1.01
C ALA A 336 -17.26 2.63 2.34
N ILE A 337 -17.07 1.52 3.07
CA ILE A 337 -16.33 1.47 4.34
C ILE A 337 -14.91 2.03 4.17
N ASN A 338 -14.20 1.60 3.13
CA ASN A 338 -12.82 2.03 2.88
C ASN A 338 -12.72 3.36 2.10
N CYS A 339 -13.84 4.02 1.81
CA CYS A 339 -13.90 5.30 1.09
C CYS A 339 -13.27 5.27 -0.33
N HIS A 340 -13.44 4.18 -1.07
CA HIS A 340 -12.87 4.00 -2.42
C HIS A 340 -13.81 4.55 -3.51
N VAL A 341 -13.76 5.87 -3.75
CA VAL A 341 -14.66 6.57 -4.70
C VAL A 341 -14.65 5.95 -6.11
N ARG A 342 -13.46 5.72 -6.69
CA ARG A 342 -13.34 5.19 -8.07
C ARG A 342 -13.81 3.74 -8.20
N ILE A 343 -13.63 2.95 -7.14
CA ILE A 343 -14.09 1.55 -7.10
C ILE A 343 -15.62 1.51 -6.93
N THR A 344 -16.16 2.38 -6.07
CA THR A 344 -17.61 2.57 -5.91
C THR A 344 -18.26 2.92 -7.25
N TRP A 345 -17.68 3.86 -8.02
CA TRP A 345 -18.15 4.16 -9.37
C TRP A 345 -18.14 2.93 -10.28
N ALA A 346 -17.02 2.21 -10.33
CA ALA A 346 -16.87 1.04 -11.19
C ALA A 346 -17.87 -0.07 -10.85
N LEU A 347 -18.10 -0.33 -9.56
CA LEU A 347 -19.11 -1.29 -9.09
C LEU A 347 -20.53 -0.80 -9.40
N SER A 348 -20.85 0.45 -9.08
CA SER A 348 -22.18 1.06 -9.31
C SER A 348 -22.56 1.11 -10.79
N MET A 349 -21.57 1.16 -11.69
CA MET A 349 -21.79 1.11 -13.13
C MET A 349 -22.16 -0.29 -13.64
N ALA A 350 -21.79 -1.37 -12.93
CA ALA A 350 -22.08 -2.74 -13.35
C ALA A 350 -23.58 -3.04 -13.22
N PRO A 351 -24.31 -3.41 -14.30
CA PRO A 351 -25.77 -3.59 -14.25
C PRO A 351 -26.25 -4.59 -13.20
N ALA A 352 -25.45 -5.61 -12.93
CA ALA A 352 -25.79 -6.67 -11.97
C ALA A 352 -25.65 -6.25 -10.49
N VAL A 353 -25.01 -5.11 -10.17
CA VAL A 353 -24.89 -4.70 -8.76
C VAL A 353 -26.24 -4.30 -8.19
N ASP A 354 -26.54 -4.84 -7.02
CA ASP A 354 -27.69 -4.42 -6.22
C ASP A 354 -27.23 -3.39 -5.17
N LEU A 355 -27.75 -2.16 -5.30
CA LEU A 355 -27.42 -1.03 -4.42
C LEU A 355 -28.25 -1.04 -3.11
N THR A 356 -29.24 -1.93 -3.01
CA THR A 356 -30.23 -1.97 -1.92
C THR A 356 -29.94 -3.01 -0.85
N LEU A 357 -28.97 -3.90 -1.09
CA LEU A 357 -28.58 -4.94 -0.14
C LEU A 357 -28.12 -4.34 1.18
N ILE A 358 -28.46 -5.03 2.27
CA ILE A 358 -28.10 -4.68 3.65
C ILE A 358 -27.14 -5.71 4.21
N ASN A 359 -26.19 -5.25 5.02
CA ASN A 359 -25.28 -6.12 5.76
C ASN A 359 -25.88 -6.59 7.10
N ASN A 360 -25.12 -7.36 7.90
CA ASN A 360 -25.58 -7.87 9.20
C ASN A 360 -25.83 -6.77 10.25
N LYS A 361 -25.38 -5.54 9.98
CA LYS A 361 -25.69 -4.35 10.81
C LYS A 361 -26.94 -3.63 10.31
N ASN A 362 -27.69 -4.23 9.39
CA ASN A 362 -28.80 -3.63 8.68
C ASN A 362 -28.40 -2.29 8.06
N LEU A 363 -27.27 -2.21 7.37
CA LEU A 363 -26.84 -1.00 6.68
C LEU A 363 -26.64 -1.31 5.21
N THR A 364 -27.16 -0.45 4.34
CA THR A 364 -26.78 -0.44 2.92
C THR A 364 -25.42 0.22 2.73
N ALA A 365 -24.78 0.01 1.58
CA ALA A 365 -23.56 0.73 1.23
C ALA A 365 -23.74 2.25 1.22
N LEU A 366 -24.94 2.74 0.88
CA LEU A 366 -25.28 4.16 1.00
C LEU A 366 -25.29 4.60 2.46
N ASN A 367 -25.96 3.85 3.34
CA ASN A 367 -26.05 4.18 4.75
C ASN A 367 -24.64 4.26 5.36
N ILE A 368 -23.76 3.32 5.01
CA ILE A 368 -22.34 3.35 5.41
C ILE A 368 -21.62 4.62 4.93
N ALA A 369 -21.81 5.02 3.67
CA ALA A 369 -21.21 6.24 3.16
C ALA A 369 -21.73 7.49 3.89
N GLU A 370 -22.95 7.44 4.41
CA GLU A 370 -23.56 8.53 5.16
C GLU A 370 -23.28 8.50 6.67
N LEU A 371 -22.80 7.38 7.20
CA LEU A 371 -22.39 7.28 8.59
C LEU A 371 -21.13 8.12 8.86
N ASP A 372 -21.11 8.84 9.98
CA ASP A 372 -19.98 9.62 10.49
C ASP A 372 -19.35 10.56 9.43
N MET A 373 -20.16 11.41 8.78
CA MET A 373 -19.68 12.49 7.91
C MET A 373 -19.07 13.68 8.71
N GLU A 374 -19.11 13.65 10.05
CA GLU A 374 -18.72 14.78 10.89
C GLU A 374 -17.25 14.73 11.35
N LYS A 375 -16.55 13.62 11.15
CA LYS A 375 -15.18 13.41 11.65
C LYS A 375 -14.19 13.11 10.53
N GLY A 376 -13.38 14.10 10.13
CA GLY A 376 -12.02 13.86 9.59
C GLY A 376 -11.79 14.02 8.08
N LYS A 377 -10.62 13.53 7.62
CA LYS A 377 -10.03 13.73 6.28
C LYS A 377 -10.79 13.08 5.11
N THR A 378 -11.85 12.29 5.37
CA THR A 378 -12.51 11.43 4.36
C THR A 378 -13.93 11.88 3.98
N ILE A 379 -14.39 13.04 4.46
CA ILE A 379 -15.76 13.56 4.26
C ILE A 379 -16.08 13.72 2.76
N PHE A 380 -15.15 14.29 1.99
CA PHE A 380 -15.34 14.50 0.55
C PHE A 380 -15.53 13.17 -0.18
N GLN A 381 -14.74 12.13 0.13
CA GLN A 381 -14.88 10.81 -0.47
C GLN A 381 -16.24 10.18 -0.13
N LYS A 382 -16.68 10.29 1.13
CA LYS A 382 -17.99 9.79 1.58
C LYS A 382 -19.15 10.49 0.87
N LEU A 383 -19.08 11.82 0.71
CA LEU A 383 -20.07 12.60 -0.05
C LEU A 383 -20.13 12.16 -1.52
N MET A 384 -18.97 11.98 -2.16
CA MET A 384 -18.90 11.49 -3.53
C MET A 384 -19.48 10.08 -3.65
N ILE A 385 -19.19 9.18 -2.73
CA ILE A 385 -19.73 7.82 -2.71
C ILE A 385 -21.26 7.84 -2.53
N SER A 386 -21.78 8.64 -1.60
CA SER A 386 -23.23 8.84 -1.41
C SER A 386 -23.88 9.37 -2.69
N TYR A 387 -23.28 10.38 -3.32
CA TYR A 387 -23.77 10.94 -4.59
C TYR A 387 -23.79 9.88 -5.71
N ILE A 388 -22.71 9.11 -5.86
CA ILE A 388 -22.60 8.05 -6.87
C ILE A 388 -23.70 7.00 -6.66
N ILE A 389 -23.85 6.48 -5.45
CA ILE A 389 -24.85 5.44 -5.17
C ILE A 389 -26.26 5.99 -5.40
N LYS A 390 -26.57 7.22 -4.98
CA LYS A 390 -27.86 7.89 -5.26
C LYS A 390 -28.12 8.08 -6.74
N LEU A 391 -27.12 8.53 -7.50
CA LEU A 391 -27.21 8.71 -8.95
C LEU A 391 -27.59 7.39 -9.63
N PHE A 392 -26.84 6.32 -9.36
CA PHE A 392 -27.10 5.01 -9.98
C PHE A 392 -28.39 4.34 -9.45
N SER A 393 -28.77 4.56 -8.18
CA SER A 393 -30.06 4.11 -7.65
C SER A 393 -31.22 4.75 -8.41
N LYS A 394 -31.15 6.07 -8.64
CA LYS A 394 -32.16 6.83 -9.40
C LYS A 394 -32.21 6.39 -10.86
N LEU A 395 -31.06 6.18 -11.50
CA LEU A 395 -30.99 5.70 -12.88
C LEU A 395 -31.63 4.31 -13.05
N ARG A 396 -31.64 3.49 -12.00
CA ARG A 396 -32.18 2.11 -12.02
C ARG A 396 -33.56 1.98 -11.37
N ASN A 397 -34.20 3.09 -10.96
CA ASN A 397 -35.44 3.09 -10.19
C ASN A 397 -35.40 2.17 -8.94
N GLN A 398 -34.23 1.99 -8.34
CA GLN A 398 -34.08 1.23 -7.11
C GLN A 398 -34.41 2.12 -5.92
N GLN A 399 -35.48 1.77 -5.21
CA GLN A 399 -35.92 2.53 -4.05
C GLN A 399 -34.97 2.25 -2.88
N GLN A 400 -34.41 3.32 -2.31
CA GLN A 400 -33.40 3.21 -1.27
C GLN A 400 -34.03 2.75 0.05
N VAL A 401 -33.45 1.72 0.65
CA VAL A 401 -33.91 1.18 1.93
C VAL A 401 -33.32 2.01 3.07
N ILE A 402 -34.19 2.75 3.76
CA ILE A 402 -33.84 3.39 5.02
C ILE A 402 -33.97 2.33 6.12
N THR A 403 -32.85 1.95 6.73
CA THR A 403 -32.84 0.94 7.76
C THR A 403 -33.01 1.55 9.15
N THR A 404 -33.70 0.83 10.04
CA THR A 404 -33.99 1.26 11.42
C THR A 404 -32.73 1.49 12.25
N ASP A 405 -31.68 0.70 12.03
CA ASP A 405 -30.40 0.84 12.74
C ASP A 405 -29.57 2.04 12.25
N TYR A 406 -29.63 2.36 10.95
CA TYR A 406 -29.08 3.61 10.43
C TYR A 406 -29.76 4.83 11.08
N ALA A 407 -31.09 4.80 11.22
CA ALA A 407 -31.82 5.86 11.90
C ALA A 407 -31.37 6.03 13.37
N LYS A 408 -31.16 4.92 14.08
CA LYS A 408 -30.73 4.92 15.49
C LYS A 408 -29.28 5.38 15.71
N ILE A 409 -28.33 4.94 14.87
CA ILE A 409 -26.92 5.38 14.95
C ILE A 409 -26.84 6.88 14.63
N ARG A 410 -27.54 7.33 13.59
CA ARG A 410 -27.63 8.73 13.20
C ARG A 410 -28.23 9.61 14.32
N GLU A 411 -29.17 9.10 15.10
CA GLU A 411 -29.74 9.81 16.25
C GLU A 411 -28.77 9.99 17.44
N SER A 412 -27.78 9.11 17.60
CA SER A 412 -26.83 9.14 18.72
C SER A 412 -25.67 10.12 18.53
N THR A 413 -25.23 10.36 17.29
CA THR A 413 -24.07 11.21 16.97
C THR A 413 -24.38 12.72 17.04
N ILE A 414 -25.65 13.12 16.85
CA ILE A 414 -26.09 14.52 16.78
C ILE A 414 -26.28 15.11 18.19
N SER A 415 -25.24 15.71 18.77
CA SER A 415 -25.33 16.43 20.05
C SER A 415 -25.85 17.87 19.89
N ARG A 416 -26.95 18.17 20.60
CA ARG A 416 -27.92 19.28 20.43
C ARG A 416 -27.40 20.68 20.82
N GLU A 417 -26.19 20.79 21.33
CA GLU A 417 -25.67 22.02 21.96
C GLU A 417 -24.77 22.83 21.02
N SER A 418 -24.03 22.18 20.12
CA SER A 418 -23.11 22.83 19.18
C SER A 418 -23.84 23.62 18.07
N SER A 419 -24.94 23.08 17.51
CA SER A 419 -25.63 23.69 16.37
C SER A 419 -26.46 24.93 16.73
N LYS A 420 -26.99 25.03 17.96
CA LYS A 420 -27.69 26.25 18.41
C LYS A 420 -26.74 27.43 18.53
N GLN A 421 -25.50 27.17 18.95
CA GLN A 421 -24.49 28.22 19.05
C GLN A 421 -24.09 28.74 17.67
N GLN A 422 -23.95 27.87 16.67
CA GLN A 422 -23.60 28.26 15.30
C GLN A 422 -24.68 29.10 14.62
N VAL A 423 -25.97 28.74 14.77
CA VAL A 423 -27.07 29.54 14.22
C VAL A 423 -27.17 30.90 14.93
N LYS A 424 -26.95 30.97 16.25
CA LYS A 424 -26.85 32.24 16.97
C LYS A 424 -25.71 33.11 16.42
N THR A 425 -24.54 32.53 16.15
CA THR A 425 -23.42 33.25 15.53
C THR A 425 -23.78 33.80 14.15
N LEU A 426 -24.48 33.04 13.30
CA LEU A 426 -24.91 33.50 11.97
C LEU A 426 -25.93 34.64 12.04
N VAL A 427 -26.84 34.62 13.03
CA VAL A 427 -27.74 35.76 13.28
C VAL A 427 -26.93 37.01 13.61
N VAL A 428 -25.94 36.89 14.50
CA VAL A 428 -25.05 38.01 14.86
C VAL A 428 -24.34 38.57 13.63
N VAL A 429 -23.80 37.71 12.77
CA VAL A 429 -23.11 38.12 11.52
C VAL A 429 -24.05 38.87 10.58
N ALA A 430 -25.27 38.36 10.34
CA ALA A 430 -26.24 39.04 9.49
C ALA A 430 -26.64 40.42 10.08
N THR A 431 -26.89 40.49 11.39
CA THR A 431 -27.22 41.77 12.03
C THR A 431 -26.07 42.78 11.97
N LEU A 432 -24.81 42.32 12.05
CA LEU A 432 -23.63 43.19 11.93
C LEU A 432 -23.49 43.76 10.52
N ILE A 433 -23.70 42.94 9.49
CA ILE A 433 -23.68 43.37 8.08
C ILE A 433 -24.76 44.44 7.84
N THR A 434 -25.99 44.19 8.31
CA THR A 434 -27.09 45.15 8.21
C THR A 434 -26.77 46.45 8.93
N SER A 435 -26.24 46.38 10.16
CA SER A 435 -25.88 47.58 10.93
C SER A 435 -24.80 48.41 10.25
N ASN A 436 -23.80 47.76 9.66
CA ASN A 436 -22.69 48.45 9.00
C ASN A 436 -23.13 49.11 7.68
N ALA A 437 -23.94 48.41 6.89
CA ALA A 437 -24.55 48.96 5.67
C ALA A 437 -25.45 50.16 6.00
N PHE A 438 -26.32 50.01 7.01
CA PHE A 438 -27.19 51.10 7.46
C PHE A 438 -26.43 52.32 7.98
N ALA A 439 -25.31 52.12 8.70
CA ALA A 439 -24.45 53.21 9.12
C ALA A 439 -23.84 53.94 7.92
N ALA A 440 -23.36 53.20 6.91
CA ALA A 440 -22.83 53.77 5.67
C ALA A 440 -23.89 54.57 4.89
N ALA A 441 -25.16 54.14 4.92
CA ALA A 441 -26.29 54.87 4.34
C ALA A 441 -26.66 56.16 5.09
N LEU A 442 -26.30 56.29 6.38
CA LEU A 442 -26.57 57.51 7.16
C LEU A 442 -25.39 58.49 7.16
N THR A 443 -24.17 58.00 6.99
CA THR A 443 -22.96 58.84 6.93
C THR A 443 -22.60 59.17 5.49
N LEU A 444 -23.50 59.86 4.80
CA LEU A 444 -23.34 60.16 3.37
C LEU A 444 -22.30 61.29 3.18
N PRO A 445 -21.24 61.05 2.37
CA PRO A 445 -20.20 62.04 2.12
C PRO A 445 -20.74 63.13 1.19
N GLY A 446 -20.18 64.35 1.26
CA GLY A 446 -20.50 65.45 0.34
C GLY A 446 -21.47 66.52 0.88
N GLY A 447 -22.08 66.29 2.04
CA GLY A 447 -22.96 67.28 2.69
C GLY A 447 -24.22 67.60 1.89
N TYR A 448 -25.03 68.50 2.44
CA TYR A 448 -26.31 68.92 1.87
C TYR A 448 -26.17 70.26 1.14
N GLU A 449 -26.87 70.38 0.02
CA GLU A 449 -26.93 71.61 -0.76
C GLU A 449 -27.70 72.68 0.02
N ASN A 450 -27.01 73.79 0.33
CA ASN A 450 -27.54 74.83 1.23
C ASN A 450 -28.34 75.93 0.51
N ASP A 451 -28.20 76.05 -0.82
CA ASP A 451 -28.79 77.12 -1.63
C ASP A 451 -29.40 76.61 -2.95
N GLY A 452 -30.68 76.94 -3.19
CA GLY A 452 -31.43 76.56 -4.40
C GLY A 452 -32.82 75.94 -4.11
N PRO A 453 -33.63 75.64 -5.15
CA PRO A 453 -34.92 74.97 -4.99
C PRO A 453 -34.81 73.51 -4.50
N GLU A 454 -33.60 72.92 -4.56
CA GLU A 454 -33.28 71.57 -4.07
C GLU A 454 -32.53 71.61 -2.71
N LYS A 455 -32.86 72.60 -1.87
CA LYS A 455 -32.25 72.80 -0.55
C LYS A 455 -32.47 71.58 0.34
N GLY A 456 -31.38 71.02 0.87
CA GLY A 456 -31.40 69.80 1.68
C GLY A 456 -31.21 68.49 0.90
N THR A 457 -31.00 68.53 -0.43
CA THR A 457 -30.56 67.35 -1.17
C THR A 457 -29.03 67.21 -1.13
N GLU A 458 -28.54 65.97 -1.25
CA GLU A 458 -27.11 65.70 -1.20
C GLU A 458 -26.41 66.07 -2.51
N THR A 459 -25.28 66.78 -2.39
CA THR A 459 -24.52 67.29 -3.53
C THR A 459 -24.03 66.18 -4.48
N LEU A 460 -23.87 64.95 -3.96
CA LEU A 460 -23.39 63.78 -4.70
C LEU A 460 -24.50 62.97 -5.38
N ILE A 461 -25.80 63.28 -5.14
CA ILE A 461 -26.93 62.53 -5.71
C ILE A 461 -26.97 62.57 -7.24
N ARG A 462 -26.35 63.60 -7.83
CA ARG A 462 -26.24 63.80 -9.29
C ARG A 462 -25.20 62.86 -9.92
N ARG A 463 -24.28 62.26 -9.16
CA ARG A 463 -23.28 61.34 -9.68
C ARG A 463 -23.82 59.92 -9.81
N ASN A 464 -23.61 59.31 -10.98
CA ASN A 464 -24.01 57.92 -11.24
C ASN A 464 -23.33 56.92 -10.28
N THR A 465 -22.12 57.21 -9.82
CA THR A 465 -21.37 56.37 -8.87
C THR A 465 -22.03 56.32 -7.49
N PHE A 466 -22.63 57.44 -7.06
CA PHE A 466 -23.37 57.53 -5.81
C PHE A 466 -24.71 56.79 -5.89
N LYS A 467 -25.42 56.89 -7.02
CA LYS A 467 -26.64 56.09 -7.26
C LYS A 467 -26.36 54.59 -7.20
N LEU A 468 -25.22 54.14 -7.75
CA LEU A 468 -24.80 52.73 -7.67
C LEU A 468 -24.48 52.30 -6.24
N PHE A 469 -23.84 53.15 -5.44
CA PHE A 469 -23.61 52.89 -4.02
C PHE A 469 -24.92 52.61 -3.28
N VAL A 470 -25.90 53.51 -3.39
CA VAL A 470 -27.20 53.38 -2.72
C VAL A 470 -27.91 52.09 -3.15
N ILE A 471 -27.86 51.73 -4.43
CA ILE A 471 -28.47 50.49 -4.95
C ILE A 471 -27.78 49.25 -4.35
N PHE A 472 -26.45 49.18 -4.36
CA PHE A 472 -25.74 48.02 -3.81
C PHE A 472 -25.89 47.90 -2.31
N ASP A 473 -25.89 49.02 -1.58
CA ASP A 473 -26.09 49.04 -0.14
C ASP A 473 -27.51 48.59 0.24
N ALA A 474 -28.53 49.01 -0.52
CA ALA A 474 -29.90 48.52 -0.36
C ALA A 474 -30.00 46.99 -0.60
N PHE A 475 -29.32 46.45 -1.61
CA PHE A 475 -29.28 44.99 -1.82
C PHE A 475 -28.60 44.25 -0.68
N ALA A 476 -27.52 44.80 -0.12
CA ALA A 476 -26.83 44.23 1.04
C ALA A 476 -27.74 44.21 2.28
N ILE A 477 -28.43 45.32 2.57
CA ILE A 477 -29.37 45.44 3.69
C ILE A 477 -30.53 44.46 3.53
N CYS A 478 -31.20 44.46 2.37
CA CYS A 478 -32.38 43.62 2.13
C CYS A 478 -32.06 42.12 2.20
N SER A 479 -30.95 41.69 1.60
CA SER A 479 -30.52 40.27 1.64
C SER A 479 -30.10 39.85 3.05
N SER A 480 -29.42 40.72 3.80
CA SER A 480 -29.00 40.44 5.17
C SER A 480 -30.16 40.41 6.17
N ILE A 481 -31.11 41.35 6.07
CA ILE A 481 -32.33 41.35 6.90
C ILE A 481 -33.16 40.10 6.62
N SER A 482 -33.32 39.74 5.34
CA SER A 482 -34.03 38.52 4.95
C SER A 482 -33.35 37.27 5.51
N ALA A 483 -32.01 37.21 5.49
CA ALA A 483 -31.26 36.12 6.10
C ALA A 483 -31.43 36.07 7.63
N ALA A 484 -31.34 37.21 8.32
CA ALA A 484 -31.53 37.31 9.76
C ALA A 484 -32.95 36.86 10.15
N PHE A 485 -33.97 37.29 9.41
CA PHE A 485 -35.35 36.87 9.62
C PHE A 485 -35.52 35.36 9.46
N LEU A 486 -34.97 34.77 8.39
CA LEU A 486 -35.02 33.33 8.19
C LEU A 486 -34.31 32.57 9.33
N LEU A 487 -33.16 33.06 9.81
CA LEU A 487 -32.43 32.43 10.91
C LEU A 487 -33.13 32.57 12.27
N VAL A 488 -33.75 33.71 12.55
CA VAL A 488 -34.58 33.91 13.76
C VAL A 488 -35.83 33.03 13.68
N TRP A 489 -36.45 32.92 12.50
CA TRP A 489 -37.54 31.99 12.24
C TRP A 489 -37.13 30.53 12.50
N VAL A 490 -35.90 30.15 12.12
CA VAL A 490 -35.31 28.84 12.43
C VAL A 490 -35.10 28.62 13.93
N ILE A 491 -34.79 29.67 14.71
CA ILE A 491 -34.64 29.57 16.17
C ILE A 491 -36.00 29.36 16.85
N ILE A 492 -37.05 30.02 16.34
CA ILE A 492 -38.41 29.98 16.90
C ILE A 492 -39.17 28.71 16.47
N THR A 493 -39.08 28.33 15.20
CA THR A 493 -39.75 27.14 14.66
C THR A 493 -38.84 25.92 14.83
N ASP A 494 -39.28 24.94 15.63
CA ASP A 494 -38.43 23.83 16.04
C ASP A 494 -37.77 23.10 14.86
N MET A 495 -36.51 22.74 15.09
CA MET A 495 -35.42 22.56 14.14
C MET A 495 -35.51 21.28 13.29
N ARG A 496 -36.68 20.80 12.84
CA ARG A 496 -36.76 19.53 12.09
C ARG A 496 -36.97 19.63 10.57
N LYS A 497 -37.35 20.80 10.05
CA LYS A 497 -37.64 20.98 8.60
C LYS A 497 -36.78 22.02 7.87
N SER A 498 -35.96 22.80 8.57
CA SER A 498 -35.41 24.03 7.99
C SER A 498 -33.92 23.95 7.58
N VAL A 499 -33.43 22.77 7.13
CA VAL A 499 -32.07 22.59 6.55
C VAL A 499 -31.92 23.50 5.35
N GLY A 500 -32.91 23.39 4.44
CA GLY A 500 -33.02 24.26 3.27
C GLY A 500 -33.07 25.72 3.68
N THR A 501 -33.80 26.07 4.74
CA THR A 501 -33.93 27.45 5.23
C THR A 501 -32.62 28.03 5.78
N VAL A 502 -31.81 27.23 6.49
CA VAL A 502 -30.47 27.65 6.95
C VAL A 502 -29.51 27.80 5.77
N LEU A 503 -29.57 26.88 4.80
CA LEU A 503 -28.77 26.97 3.58
C LEU A 503 -29.14 28.21 2.75
N THR A 504 -30.43 28.49 2.58
CA THR A 504 -30.90 29.70 1.89
C THR A 504 -30.48 30.96 2.63
N ALA A 505 -30.53 30.97 3.97
CA ALA A 505 -30.05 32.10 4.75
C ALA A 505 -28.52 32.29 4.63
N GLY A 506 -27.75 31.20 4.62
CA GLY A 506 -26.30 31.26 4.40
C GLY A 506 -25.93 31.80 3.01
N ILE A 507 -26.67 31.41 1.97
CA ILE A 507 -26.52 31.96 0.61
C ILE A 507 -26.85 33.46 0.59
N LEU A 508 -27.93 33.88 1.26
CA LEU A 508 -28.29 35.30 1.36
C LEU A 508 -27.25 36.13 2.12
N ILE A 509 -26.66 35.60 3.20
CA ILE A 509 -25.54 36.26 3.90
C ILE A 509 -24.35 36.43 2.96
N TRP A 510 -24.04 35.41 2.16
CA TRP A 510 -22.94 35.50 1.21
C TRP A 510 -23.19 36.58 0.15
N TYR A 511 -24.40 36.64 -0.43
CA TYR A 511 -24.78 37.74 -1.32
C TYR A 511 -24.69 39.11 -0.63
N SER A 512 -25.13 39.22 0.62
CA SER A 512 -25.06 40.48 1.37
C SER A 512 -23.63 40.99 1.56
N LEU A 513 -22.67 40.08 1.80
CA LEU A 513 -21.24 40.44 1.90
C LEU A 513 -20.66 40.92 0.57
N VAL A 514 -21.04 40.28 -0.54
CA VAL A 514 -20.59 40.69 -1.88
C VAL A 514 -21.15 42.07 -2.23
N PHE A 515 -22.44 42.30 -2.01
CA PHE A 515 -23.06 43.60 -2.27
C PHE A 515 -22.52 44.70 -1.35
N LEU A 516 -22.24 44.39 -0.08
CA LEU A 516 -21.61 45.33 0.85
C LEU A 516 -20.20 45.72 0.37
N GLY A 517 -19.41 44.78 -0.13
CA GLY A 517 -18.09 45.07 -0.73
C GLY A 517 -18.19 45.97 -1.96
N LEU A 518 -19.17 45.73 -2.84
CA LEU A 518 -19.43 46.58 -4.02
C LEU A 518 -19.93 47.98 -3.62
N ALA A 519 -20.75 48.09 -2.57
CA ALA A 519 -21.17 49.37 -2.01
C ALA A 519 -19.97 50.17 -1.51
N PHE A 520 -19.09 49.59 -0.68
CA PHE A 520 -17.88 50.29 -0.25
C PHE A 520 -16.96 50.67 -1.41
N ALA A 521 -16.77 49.80 -2.42
CA ALA A 521 -15.96 50.13 -3.59
C ALA A 521 -16.51 51.33 -4.36
N THR A 522 -17.82 51.34 -4.65
CA THR A 522 -18.47 52.46 -5.35
C THR A 522 -18.49 53.75 -4.53
N HIS A 523 -18.61 53.65 -3.20
CA HIS A 523 -18.51 54.76 -2.26
C HIS A 523 -17.12 55.41 -2.28
N PHE A 524 -16.05 54.63 -2.11
CA PHE A 524 -14.67 55.15 -2.18
C PHE A 524 -14.35 55.73 -3.54
N TYR A 525 -14.85 55.12 -4.63
CA TYR A 525 -14.70 55.67 -5.97
C TYR A 525 -15.40 57.02 -6.14
N ALA A 526 -16.57 57.21 -5.54
CA ALA A 526 -17.30 58.48 -5.57
C ALA A 526 -16.59 59.61 -4.81
N ILE A 527 -15.94 59.29 -3.68
CA ILE A 527 -15.18 60.26 -2.86
C ILE A 527 -13.82 60.59 -3.49
N LEU A 528 -13.04 59.58 -3.89
CA LEU A 528 -11.68 59.75 -4.40
C LEU A 528 -11.62 59.97 -5.93
N SER A 529 -12.73 60.34 -6.56
CA SER A 529 -12.81 60.50 -8.02
C SER A 529 -11.84 61.55 -8.58
N THR A 530 -11.25 62.40 -7.73
CA THR A 530 -10.21 63.35 -8.10
C THR A 530 -8.87 62.67 -8.40
N ILE A 531 -8.60 61.49 -7.80
CA ILE A 531 -7.38 60.70 -7.97
C ILE A 531 -7.76 59.30 -8.48
N HIS A 532 -7.98 59.21 -9.80
CA HIS A 532 -8.53 58.03 -10.46
C HIS A 532 -7.76 56.73 -10.18
N TRP A 533 -6.41 56.75 -10.17
CA TRP A 533 -5.62 55.55 -9.93
C TRP A 533 -5.78 55.00 -8.51
N MET A 534 -5.82 55.88 -7.49
CA MET A 534 -6.02 55.50 -6.10
C MET A 534 -7.44 54.97 -5.85
N ALA A 535 -8.45 55.60 -6.45
CA ALA A 535 -9.83 55.16 -6.39
C ALA A 535 -10.02 53.76 -7.00
N ILE A 536 -9.43 53.49 -8.18
CA ILE A 536 -9.49 52.18 -8.84
C ILE A 536 -8.77 51.11 -8.01
N PHE A 537 -7.59 51.42 -7.47
CA PHE A 537 -6.81 50.49 -6.66
C PHE A 537 -7.54 50.07 -5.37
N ILE A 538 -8.10 51.03 -4.63
CA ILE A 538 -8.85 50.76 -3.39
C ILE A 538 -10.14 50.01 -3.69
N SER A 539 -10.86 50.39 -4.74
CA SER A 539 -12.08 49.70 -5.19
C SER A 539 -11.80 48.25 -5.58
N PHE A 540 -10.67 47.99 -6.25
CA PHE A 540 -10.23 46.65 -6.60
C PHE A 540 -9.91 45.83 -5.35
N ILE A 541 -9.17 46.36 -4.38
CA ILE A 541 -8.86 45.65 -3.13
C ILE A 541 -10.15 45.28 -2.37
N ILE A 542 -11.08 46.22 -2.24
CA ILE A 542 -12.32 46.04 -1.46
C ILE A 542 -13.30 45.09 -2.15
N ALA A 543 -13.43 45.15 -3.48
CA ALA A 543 -14.36 44.28 -4.21
C ALA A 543 -13.74 42.93 -4.60
N PHE A 544 -12.49 42.91 -5.06
CA PHE A 544 -11.87 41.73 -5.66
C PHE A 544 -11.38 40.71 -4.63
N ILE A 545 -10.80 41.15 -3.51
CA ILE A 545 -10.24 40.22 -2.50
C ILE A 545 -11.34 39.38 -1.84
N PRO A 546 -12.48 39.93 -1.37
CA PRO A 546 -13.54 39.11 -0.77
C PRO A 546 -14.23 38.17 -1.76
N ILE A 547 -14.25 38.50 -3.05
CA ILE A 547 -14.86 37.69 -4.12
C ILE A 547 -13.91 36.56 -4.57
N THR A 548 -12.60 36.81 -4.62
CA THR A 548 -11.62 35.85 -5.16
C THR A 548 -10.94 34.98 -4.11
N LEU A 549 -10.78 35.46 -2.87
CA LEU A 549 -10.22 34.69 -1.77
C LEU A 549 -10.99 33.37 -1.49
N PRO A 550 -12.34 33.32 -1.60
CA PRO A 550 -13.09 32.07 -1.52
C PRO A 550 -12.80 31.12 -2.70
N LEU A 551 -12.61 31.65 -3.91
CA LEU A 551 -12.38 30.83 -5.11
C LEU A 551 -10.99 30.16 -5.14
N TYR A 552 -9.99 30.76 -4.50
CA TYR A 552 -8.61 30.26 -4.49
C TYR A 552 -8.22 29.48 -3.23
N ALA A 553 -8.93 29.66 -2.12
CA ALA A 553 -8.63 28.94 -0.90
C ALA A 553 -9.51 27.66 -0.78
N PRO A 554 -8.98 26.53 -0.29
CA PRO A 554 -9.76 25.33 0.07
C PRO A 554 -10.72 25.58 1.26
N SER A 555 -11.05 26.83 1.54
CA SER A 555 -11.96 27.31 2.58
C SER A 555 -13.38 27.59 2.09
N VAL A 556 -13.68 27.64 0.78
CA VAL A 556 -15.09 27.55 0.34
C VAL A 556 -15.68 26.21 0.71
N ASP A 557 -14.88 25.14 0.67
CA ASP A 557 -15.26 23.85 1.25
C ASP A 557 -15.45 23.94 2.77
N ARG A 558 -14.70 24.78 3.50
CA ARG A 558 -14.89 25.02 4.95
C ARG A 558 -16.11 25.88 5.28
N PHE A 559 -16.44 26.85 4.44
CA PHE A 559 -17.60 27.73 4.63
C PHE A 559 -18.88 27.03 4.19
N MET A 560 -18.86 26.32 3.04
CA MET A 560 -19.95 25.46 2.62
C MET A 560 -20.08 24.26 3.54
N SER A 561 -19.01 23.67 4.08
CA SER A 561 -19.14 22.66 5.16
C SER A 561 -19.58 23.25 6.49
N PHE A 562 -19.28 24.51 6.81
CA PHE A 562 -19.83 25.20 7.98
C PHE A 562 -21.34 25.45 7.83
N ILE A 563 -21.79 25.91 6.65
CA ILE A 563 -23.21 26.09 6.33
C ILE A 563 -23.93 24.73 6.22
N LEU A 564 -23.31 23.73 5.61
CA LEU A 564 -23.85 22.37 5.49
C LEU A 564 -23.80 21.60 6.82
N ALA A 565 -22.85 21.85 7.71
CA ALA A 565 -22.85 21.34 9.10
C ALA A 565 -23.93 22.02 9.93
N SER A 566 -24.14 23.34 9.73
CA SER A 566 -25.25 24.08 10.33
C SER A 566 -26.61 23.57 9.83
N ALA A 567 -26.70 23.22 8.55
CA ALA A 567 -27.91 22.72 7.92
C ALA A 567 -28.16 21.23 8.20
N SER A 568 -27.15 20.36 8.24
CA SER A 568 -27.29 18.90 8.39
C SER A 568 -27.56 18.42 9.83
N SER A 569 -27.54 19.32 10.82
CA SER A 569 -27.89 19.11 12.24
C SER A 569 -29.33 18.63 12.52
N LYS A 570 -30.07 18.19 11.48
CA LYS A 570 -31.53 18.30 11.43
C LYS A 570 -32.33 17.01 11.36
N PHE A 571 -31.70 15.85 11.57
CA PHE A 571 -32.43 14.60 11.78
C PHE A 571 -32.05 13.89 13.07
N GLY A 572 -31.64 14.66 14.09
CA GLY A 572 -31.44 14.18 15.45
C GLY A 572 -32.53 14.66 16.40
N ARG A 573 -33.28 13.70 16.96
CA ARG A 573 -34.04 13.73 18.22
C ARG A 573 -35.50 14.20 18.20
N MET A 574 -36.40 13.22 18.08
CA MET A 574 -37.39 12.86 19.11
C MET A 574 -37.93 11.45 18.75
N GLY A 575 -37.90 10.45 19.63
CA GLY A 575 -38.13 10.57 21.06
C GLY A 575 -37.52 9.48 21.94
N ARG A 576 -37.25 9.88 23.18
CA ARG A 576 -37.87 9.29 24.38
C ARG A 576 -37.63 10.20 25.58
N ARG A 577 -38.71 10.53 26.29
CA ARG A 577 -38.93 10.20 27.71
C ARG A 577 -40.24 10.85 28.19
N THR A 578 -41.29 10.04 28.23
CA THR A 578 -41.89 9.51 29.47
C THR A 578 -42.30 8.08 29.18
#